data_AF-A0A1I0BGF8-F1
#
_entry.id   AF-A0A1I0BGF8-F1
#
_cell.length_a   1.000
_cell.length_b   1.000
_cell.length_c   1.000
_cell.angle_alpha   90.00
_cell.angle_beta   90.00
_cell.angle_gamma   90.00
#
_symmetry.space_group_name_H-M   'P 1'
#
loop_
_entity.id
_entity.type
_entity.pdbx_description
1 polymer ?
#
loop_
_entity_poly.entity_id
_entity_poly.type
_entity_poly.pdbx_seq_one_letter_code
_entity_poly.pdbx_strand_id
1 'polypeptide(L)'
;MEERKERFFKVVRDSPLHKKYFTWKEHKKKMVELANEFLKENNIDTSAFIPLFDSFYLRKGQLNFSVKKQLDKNKTIVDGTWFYKLKQKSKLMEEWHKLLLENSIKKNVVKPSLEPYLKNVGKYEYRYFDQEGVIYYTQTNCGEWHDHDCLEEISENKYMAIMAEYDKKVSNVKDDEEKVVR
;
A
#
# COMPACT_ATOMS: atom_id res chain seq x y z
N MET A 1 11.46 31.87 -3.46
CA MET A 1 11.46 30.40 -3.25
C MET A 1 10.73 30.20 -1.94
N GLU A 2 9.42 29.94 -1.98
CA GLU A 2 8.66 29.68 -0.76
C GLU A 2 9.17 28.37 -0.14
N GLU A 3 9.54 28.43 1.15
CA GLU A 3 9.92 27.25 1.90
C GLU A 3 8.74 26.27 1.89
N ARG A 4 8.98 25.05 1.40
CA ARG A 4 7.99 23.98 1.47
C ARG A 4 7.79 23.60 2.93
N LYS A 5 6.78 24.17 3.59
CA LYS A 5 6.46 23.81 4.97
C LYS A 5 5.85 22.40 4.97
N GLU A 6 6.57 21.44 5.55
CA GLU A 6 6.03 20.11 5.87
C GLU A 6 5.24 20.21 7.17
N ARG A 7 4.10 19.52 7.22
CA ARG A 7 3.27 19.42 8.42
C ARG A 7 3.09 17.98 8.80
N PHE A 8 2.99 17.74 10.10
CA PHE A 8 3.05 16.42 10.71
C PHE A 8 1.77 16.20 11.50
N PHE A 9 1.13 15.06 11.29
CA PHE A 9 -0.18 14.79 11.84
C PHE A 9 -0.23 13.39 12.44
N LYS A 10 -1.06 13.27 13.47
CA LYS A 10 -1.56 12.03 14.02
C LYS A 10 -3.04 11.92 13.67
N VAL A 11 -3.47 10.77 13.16
CA VAL A 11 -4.90 10.53 12.92
C VAL A 11 -5.59 10.28 14.26
N VAL A 12 -6.70 10.98 14.49
CA VAL A 12 -7.54 10.80 15.67
C VAL A 12 -8.13 9.39 15.66
N ARG A 13 -7.98 8.67 16.77
CA ARG A 13 -8.50 7.30 16.94
C ARG A 13 -10.03 7.30 16.75
N ASP A 14 -10.55 6.23 16.15
CA ASP A 14 -11.99 6.03 15.89
C ASP A 14 -12.65 7.06 14.96
N SER A 15 -11.89 8.04 14.45
CA SER A 15 -12.33 8.93 13.39
C SER A 15 -12.68 8.15 12.11
N PRO A 16 -13.51 8.71 11.21
CA PRO A 16 -13.80 8.09 9.91
C PRO A 16 -12.54 7.71 9.13
N LEU A 17 -11.48 8.52 9.22
CA LEU A 17 -10.21 8.24 8.57
C LEU A 17 -9.49 7.04 9.18
N HIS A 18 -9.44 6.94 10.51
CA HIS A 18 -8.85 5.81 11.23
C HIS A 18 -9.54 4.49 10.86
N LYS A 19 -10.88 4.47 10.90
CA LYS A 19 -11.68 3.29 10.53
C LYS A 19 -11.45 2.85 9.09
N LYS A 20 -11.43 3.80 8.14
CA LYS A 20 -11.14 3.52 6.72
C LYS A 20 -9.75 2.91 6.54
N TYR A 21 -8.76 3.42 7.27
CA TYR A 21 -7.39 2.91 7.19
C TYR A 21 -7.29 1.46 7.63
N PHE A 22 -7.82 1.11 8.82
CA PHE A 22 -7.75 -0.25 9.31
C PHE A 22 -8.60 -1.22 8.47
N THR A 23 -9.76 -0.77 7.98
CA THR A 23 -10.54 -1.53 6.99
C THR A 23 -9.73 -1.84 5.74
N TRP A 24 -9.01 -0.86 5.21
CA TRP A 24 -8.13 -1.06 4.06
C TRP A 24 -6.95 -1.98 4.40
N LYS A 25 -6.34 -1.84 5.57
CA LYS A 25 -5.19 -2.66 6.00
C LYS A 25 -5.57 -4.13 6.12
N GLU A 26 -6.71 -4.44 6.73
CA GLU A 26 -7.26 -5.80 6.82
C GLU A 26 -7.61 -6.36 5.44
N HIS A 27 -8.26 -5.55 4.60
CA HIS A 27 -8.60 -5.95 3.24
C HIS A 27 -7.36 -6.24 2.39
N LYS A 28 -6.33 -5.40 2.48
CA LYS A 28 -5.03 -5.62 1.83
C LYS A 28 -4.37 -6.91 2.31
N LYS A 29 -4.40 -7.18 3.62
CA LYS A 29 -3.85 -8.43 4.19
C LYS A 29 -4.53 -9.66 3.56
N LYS A 30 -5.86 -9.69 3.57
CA LYS A 30 -6.65 -10.77 2.95
C LYS A 30 -6.37 -10.90 1.44
N MET A 31 -6.23 -9.78 0.73
CA MET A 31 -5.91 -9.78 -0.69
C MET A 31 -4.53 -10.38 -0.97
N VAL A 32 -3.53 -10.14 -0.12
CA VAL A 32 -2.20 -10.75 -0.22
C VAL A 32 -2.24 -12.25 0.08
N GLU A 33 -3.01 -12.68 1.09
CA GLU A 33 -3.22 -14.10 1.39
C GLU A 33 -3.81 -14.85 0.19
N LEU A 34 -4.90 -14.34 -0.39
CA LEU A 34 -5.51 -14.90 -1.60
C LEU A 34 -4.58 -14.86 -2.82
N ALA A 35 -3.76 -13.82 -2.94
CA ALA A 35 -2.79 -13.73 -4.03
C ALA A 35 -1.73 -14.84 -3.91
N ASN A 36 -1.25 -15.15 -2.70
CA ASN A 36 -0.32 -16.25 -2.49
C ASN A 36 -0.94 -17.61 -2.86
N GLU A 37 -2.21 -17.84 -2.48
CA GLU A 37 -2.97 -19.03 -2.89
C GLU A 37 -3.09 -19.12 -4.41
N PHE A 38 -3.52 -18.03 -5.05
CA PHE A 38 -3.62 -17.92 -6.49
C PHE A 38 -2.30 -18.24 -7.22
N LEU A 39 -1.18 -17.69 -6.75
CA LEU A 39 0.15 -17.95 -7.33
C LEU A 39 0.53 -19.42 -7.22
N LYS A 40 0.25 -20.05 -6.07
CA LYS A 40 0.55 -21.47 -5.81
C LYS A 40 -0.30 -22.38 -6.69
N GLU A 41 -1.61 -22.18 -6.72
CA GLU A 41 -2.55 -23.00 -7.51
C GLU A 41 -2.27 -22.93 -9.02
N ASN A 42 -1.79 -21.79 -9.48
CA ASN A 42 -1.50 -21.56 -10.90
C ASN A 42 -0.02 -21.78 -11.27
N ASN A 43 0.80 -22.32 -10.36
CA ASN A 43 2.22 -22.58 -10.57
C ASN A 43 2.99 -21.35 -11.11
N ILE A 44 2.75 -20.19 -10.51
CA ILE A 44 3.36 -18.91 -10.88
C ILE A 44 4.54 -18.64 -9.95
N ASP A 45 5.75 -18.89 -10.44
CA ASP A 45 6.98 -18.54 -9.72
C ASP A 45 7.37 -17.07 -9.97
N THR A 46 7.24 -16.24 -8.94
CA THR A 46 7.64 -14.82 -8.98
C THR A 46 8.18 -14.37 -7.63
N SER A 47 9.19 -13.50 -7.66
CA SER A 47 9.77 -12.91 -6.44
C SER A 47 8.98 -11.70 -5.91
N ALA A 48 8.06 -11.14 -6.70
CA ALA A 48 7.23 -10.02 -6.26
C ALA A 48 5.97 -9.87 -7.11
N PHE A 49 4.89 -9.41 -6.50
CA PHE A 49 3.61 -9.17 -7.16
C PHE A 49 2.86 -7.98 -6.53
N ILE A 50 1.89 -7.45 -7.27
CA ILE A 50 0.98 -6.40 -6.81
C ILE A 50 -0.44 -6.88 -7.10
N PRO A 51 -1.16 -7.42 -6.11
CA PRO A 51 -2.54 -7.85 -6.30
C PRO A 51 -3.45 -6.64 -6.12
N LEU A 52 -4.27 -6.35 -7.13
CA LEU A 52 -5.38 -5.40 -7.05
C LEU A 52 -6.65 -6.08 -7.53
N PHE A 53 -7.81 -5.50 -7.22
CA PHE A 53 -9.08 -6.07 -7.64
C PHE A 53 -9.16 -6.22 -9.16
N ASP A 54 -8.98 -5.13 -9.90
CA ASP A 54 -9.11 -5.12 -11.37
C ASP A 54 -7.81 -5.42 -12.11
N SER A 55 -6.71 -5.70 -11.41
CA SER A 55 -5.39 -5.86 -12.02
C SER A 55 -4.48 -6.69 -11.13
N PHE A 56 -3.73 -7.60 -11.73
CA PHE A 56 -2.68 -8.33 -11.04
C PHE A 56 -1.36 -8.07 -11.75
N TYR A 57 -0.35 -7.61 -11.02
CA TYR A 57 0.97 -7.38 -11.58
C TYR A 57 1.99 -8.38 -11.05
N LEU A 58 2.89 -8.82 -11.93
CA LEU A 58 3.93 -9.80 -11.63
C LEU A 58 5.31 -9.25 -12.00
N ARG A 59 6.32 -9.59 -11.21
CA ARG A 59 7.71 -9.45 -11.63
C ARG A 59 8.06 -10.57 -12.61
N LYS A 60 8.63 -10.19 -13.77
CA LYS A 60 8.78 -11.11 -14.91
C LYS A 60 9.87 -12.18 -14.76
N GLY A 61 10.84 -11.96 -13.87
CA GLY A 61 12.12 -12.70 -13.84
C GLY A 61 12.00 -14.22 -13.94
N GLN A 62 11.15 -14.83 -13.11
CA GLN A 62 11.04 -16.30 -12.97
C GLN A 62 9.80 -16.91 -13.64
N LEU A 63 9.01 -16.11 -14.34
CA LEU A 63 7.75 -16.59 -14.91
C LEU A 63 7.99 -17.61 -16.04
N ASN A 64 7.24 -18.71 -16.02
CA ASN A 64 7.21 -19.65 -17.13
C ASN A 64 6.61 -19.03 -18.41
N PHE A 65 6.80 -19.69 -19.55
CA PHE A 65 6.37 -19.16 -20.85
C PHE A 65 4.84 -18.98 -20.97
N SER A 66 4.06 -19.86 -20.35
CA SER A 66 2.60 -19.81 -20.40
C SER A 66 2.05 -18.58 -19.67
N VAL A 67 2.63 -18.23 -18.53
CA VAL A 67 2.28 -17.01 -17.78
C VAL A 67 2.74 -15.76 -18.55
N LYS A 68 3.96 -15.78 -19.10
CA LYS A 68 4.50 -14.66 -19.91
C LYS A 68 3.58 -14.28 -21.09
N LYS A 69 2.92 -15.25 -21.73
CA LYS A 69 1.94 -15.01 -22.83
C LYS A 69 0.68 -14.27 -22.37
N GLN A 70 0.35 -14.36 -21.08
CA GLN A 70 -0.82 -13.74 -20.48
C GLN A 70 -0.55 -12.33 -19.93
N LEU A 71 0.71 -11.86 -19.97
CA LEU A 71 1.08 -10.49 -19.58
C LEU A 71 0.74 -9.47 -20.66
N ASP A 72 0.27 -8.31 -20.24
CA ASP A 72 0.09 -7.12 -21.06
C ASP A 72 1.45 -6.44 -21.33
N LYS A 73 1.51 -5.57 -22.34
CA LYS A 73 2.62 -4.65 -22.60
C LYS A 73 2.69 -3.55 -21.54
N ASN A 74 1.56 -3.25 -20.88
CA ASN A 74 1.48 -2.29 -19.79
C ASN A 74 2.33 -2.74 -18.61
N LYS A 75 3.25 -1.86 -18.20
CA LYS A 75 4.19 -2.08 -17.10
C LYS A 75 4.24 -0.86 -16.21
N THR A 76 4.49 -1.08 -14.93
CA THR A 76 4.70 -0.02 -13.93
C THR A 76 6.03 -0.21 -13.23
N ILE A 77 6.60 0.87 -12.71
CA ILE A 77 7.80 0.84 -11.87
C ILE A 77 7.37 1.10 -10.44
N VAL A 78 7.79 0.23 -9.52
CA VAL A 78 7.70 0.46 -8.07
C VAL A 78 9.09 0.26 -7.50
N ASP A 79 9.64 1.28 -6.83
CA ASP A 79 10.97 1.26 -6.21
C ASP A 79 12.08 0.75 -7.16
N GLY A 80 12.10 1.28 -8.39
CA GLY A 80 13.07 0.90 -9.42
C GLY A 80 12.83 -0.48 -10.05
N THR A 81 11.81 -1.23 -9.62
CA THR A 81 11.49 -2.57 -10.12
C THR A 81 10.31 -2.56 -11.08
N TRP A 82 10.46 -3.23 -12.22
CA TRP A 82 9.39 -3.36 -13.22
C TRP A 82 8.39 -4.47 -12.89
N PHE A 83 7.11 -4.12 -12.96
CA PHE A 83 5.97 -5.01 -12.79
C PHE A 83 5.12 -5.03 -14.06
N TYR A 84 4.65 -6.21 -14.46
CA TYR A 84 3.88 -6.43 -15.68
C TYR A 84 2.47 -6.88 -15.33
N LYS A 85 1.48 -6.22 -15.93
CA LYS A 85 0.07 -6.53 -15.66
C LYS A 85 -0.35 -7.82 -16.37
N LEU A 86 -1.22 -8.64 -15.76
CA LEU A 86 -2.00 -9.65 -16.50
C LEU A 86 -2.97 -8.98 -17.49
N LYS A 87 -3.15 -9.57 -18.67
CA LYS A 87 -4.16 -9.11 -19.64
C LYS A 87 -5.55 -9.27 -19.04
N GLN A 88 -6.41 -8.26 -19.22
CA GLN A 88 -7.75 -8.24 -18.62
C GLN A 88 -8.61 -9.45 -19.00
N LYS A 89 -8.47 -9.96 -20.23
CA LYS A 89 -9.21 -11.11 -20.78
C LYS A 89 -8.37 -12.40 -20.79
N SER A 90 -7.37 -12.50 -19.91
CA SER A 90 -6.58 -13.73 -19.77
C SER A 90 -7.23 -14.68 -18.77
N LYS A 91 -7.01 -15.98 -18.95
CA LYS A 91 -7.50 -17.02 -18.05
C LYS A 91 -7.09 -16.76 -16.59
N LEU A 92 -5.82 -16.39 -16.37
CA LEU A 92 -5.31 -16.07 -15.04
C LEU A 92 -6.02 -14.87 -14.41
N MET A 93 -6.39 -13.85 -15.19
CA MET A 93 -7.12 -12.69 -14.68
C MET A 93 -8.58 -13.04 -14.34
N GLU A 94 -9.21 -13.91 -15.13
CA GLU A 94 -10.55 -14.43 -14.85
C GLU A 94 -10.57 -15.29 -13.57
N GLU A 95 -9.59 -16.17 -13.40
CA GLU A 95 -9.40 -16.99 -12.19
C GLU A 95 -9.15 -16.10 -10.96
N TRP A 96 -8.31 -15.07 -11.09
CA TRP A 96 -8.10 -14.10 -10.02
C TRP A 96 -9.39 -13.37 -9.61
N HIS A 97 -10.15 -12.83 -10.57
CA HIS A 97 -11.42 -12.18 -10.26
C HIS A 97 -12.42 -13.13 -9.61
N LYS A 98 -12.49 -14.38 -10.08
CA LYS A 98 -13.35 -15.40 -9.49
C LYS A 98 -13.00 -15.64 -8.02
N LEU A 99 -11.71 -15.84 -7.72
CA LEU A 99 -11.23 -16.04 -6.35
C LEU A 99 -11.59 -14.85 -5.44
N LEU A 100 -11.44 -13.63 -5.94
CA LEU A 100 -11.81 -12.41 -5.19
C LEU A 100 -13.30 -12.34 -4.88
N LEU A 101 -14.16 -12.66 -5.85
CA LEU A 101 -15.62 -12.63 -5.69
C LEU A 101 -16.10 -13.72 -4.72
N GLU A 102 -15.59 -14.94 -4.85
CA GLU A 102 -15.90 -16.07 -3.94
C GLU A 102 -15.51 -15.76 -2.49
N ASN A 103 -14.45 -14.97 -2.30
CA ASN A 103 -13.98 -14.54 -0.99
C ASN A 103 -14.54 -13.18 -0.52
N SER A 104 -15.58 -12.67 -1.20
CA SER A 104 -16.26 -11.40 -0.86
C SER A 104 -15.32 -10.19 -0.76
N ILE A 105 -14.25 -10.17 -1.56
CA ILE A 105 -13.34 -9.03 -1.63
C ILE A 105 -14.03 -7.88 -2.37
N LYS A 106 -14.02 -6.70 -1.76
CA LYS A 106 -14.64 -5.50 -2.34
C LYS A 106 -13.66 -4.71 -3.20
N LYS A 107 -14.11 -4.27 -4.38
CA LYS A 107 -13.31 -3.47 -5.33
C LYS A 107 -12.90 -2.09 -4.81
N ASN A 108 -13.80 -1.41 -4.09
CA ASN A 108 -13.64 0.01 -3.73
C ASN A 108 -13.00 0.25 -2.36
N VAL A 109 -12.27 -0.73 -1.82
CA VAL A 109 -11.55 -0.59 -0.55
C VAL A 109 -10.11 -0.18 -0.88
N VAL A 110 -9.89 1.13 -0.96
CA VAL A 110 -8.59 1.73 -1.30
C VAL A 110 -7.94 2.35 -0.06
N LYS A 111 -6.61 2.52 -0.12
CA LYS A 111 -5.88 3.25 0.91
C LYS A 111 -6.50 4.65 1.02
N PRO A 112 -6.92 5.10 2.21
CA PRO A 112 -7.56 6.40 2.32
C PRO A 112 -6.59 7.52 1.92
N SER A 113 -7.06 8.41 1.05
CA SER A 113 -6.37 9.67 0.74
C SER A 113 -6.70 10.70 1.81
N LEU A 114 -5.74 11.58 2.10
CA LEU A 114 -5.91 12.72 2.99
C LEU A 114 -6.30 14.00 2.25
N GLU A 115 -6.35 13.99 0.92
CA GLU A 115 -6.83 15.10 0.10
C GLU A 115 -8.24 15.61 0.47
N PRO A 116 -9.21 14.76 0.87
CA PRO A 116 -10.51 15.27 1.30
C PRO A 116 -10.45 16.10 2.60
N TYR A 117 -9.39 15.93 3.38
CA TYR A 117 -9.19 16.53 4.71
C TYR A 117 -8.23 17.73 4.67
N LEU A 118 -7.45 17.86 3.60
CA LEU A 118 -6.40 18.86 3.43
C LEU A 118 -6.64 19.65 2.15
N LYS A 119 -6.74 20.99 2.25
CA LYS A 119 -6.72 21.85 1.07
C LYS A 119 -5.33 21.82 0.45
N ASN A 120 -5.17 21.00 -0.58
CA ASN A 120 -3.92 20.85 -1.31
C ASN A 120 -3.99 21.62 -2.62
N VAL A 121 -3.00 22.48 -2.86
CA VAL A 121 -2.83 23.19 -4.13
C VAL A 121 -1.42 22.89 -4.64
N GLY A 122 -1.32 22.38 -5.87
CA GLY A 122 -0.05 22.07 -6.51
C GLY A 122 0.53 20.70 -6.14
N LYS A 123 1.84 20.52 -6.38
CA LYS A 123 2.54 19.26 -6.11
C LYS A 123 2.85 19.16 -4.62
N TYR A 124 2.51 18.04 -4.01
CA TYR A 124 2.82 17.73 -2.63
C TYR A 124 3.39 16.32 -2.54
N GLU A 125 4.18 16.08 -1.51
CA GLU A 125 4.70 14.78 -1.11
C GLU A 125 4.11 14.43 0.23
N TYR A 126 3.86 13.15 0.47
CA TYR A 126 3.31 12.70 1.73
C TYR A 126 3.92 11.39 2.20
N ARG A 127 3.99 11.20 3.51
CA ARG A 127 4.35 9.93 4.16
C ARG A 127 3.22 9.49 5.05
N TYR A 128 3.01 8.19 5.14
CA TYR A 128 1.88 7.64 5.89
C TYR A 128 2.15 6.21 6.36
N PHE A 129 2.17 6.02 7.68
CA PHE A 129 2.45 4.75 8.32
C PHE A 129 1.63 4.60 9.61
N ASP A 130 1.53 3.38 10.12
CA ASP A 130 0.94 3.11 11.42
C ASP A 130 1.94 2.42 12.35
N GLN A 131 1.86 2.77 13.63
CA GLN A 131 2.63 2.16 14.71
C GLN A 131 1.67 1.92 15.89
N GLU A 132 1.54 0.67 16.31
CA GLU A 132 0.73 0.26 17.47
C GLU A 132 -0.73 0.77 17.40
N GLY A 133 -1.32 0.76 16.20
CA GLY A 133 -2.70 1.21 15.99
C GLY A 133 -2.89 2.72 15.86
N VAL A 134 -1.81 3.51 16.01
CA VAL A 134 -1.79 4.96 15.78
C VAL A 134 -1.24 5.23 14.39
N ILE A 135 -1.94 6.09 13.64
CA ILE A 135 -1.56 6.42 12.27
C ILE A 135 -0.92 7.79 12.25
N TYR A 136 0.22 7.90 11.57
CA TYR A 136 0.99 9.12 11.42
C TYR A 136 1.09 9.51 9.95
N TYR A 137 1.07 10.81 9.69
CA TYR A 137 1.07 11.37 8.36
C TYR A 137 1.96 12.60 8.29
N THR A 138 2.61 12.80 7.14
CA THR A 138 3.21 14.08 6.80
C THR A 138 2.79 14.51 5.43
N GLN A 139 2.81 15.82 5.20
CA GLN A 139 2.65 16.34 3.86
C GLN A 139 3.36 17.68 3.68
N THR A 140 4.06 17.81 2.56
CA THR A 140 4.63 19.09 2.10
C THR A 140 3.57 19.95 1.44
N ASN A 141 3.79 21.26 1.39
CA ASN A 141 2.92 22.22 0.70
C ASN A 141 1.45 22.11 1.14
N CYS A 142 1.24 21.84 2.43
CA CYS A 142 -0.09 21.97 3.01
C CYS A 142 -0.51 23.43 2.89
N GLY A 143 -1.68 23.68 2.29
CA GLY A 143 -2.32 24.99 2.36
C GLY A 143 -2.75 25.35 3.78
N GLU A 144 -3.60 26.36 3.90
CA GLU A 144 -4.19 26.71 5.20
C GLU A 144 -4.83 25.49 5.85
N TRP A 145 -4.42 25.24 7.10
CA TRP A 145 -5.10 24.25 7.94
C TRP A 145 -6.48 24.75 8.27
N HIS A 146 -7.44 23.84 8.20
CA HIS A 146 -8.65 23.99 8.99
C HIS A 146 -8.68 22.83 9.97
N ASP A 147 -8.99 23.11 11.22
CA ASP A 147 -9.15 22.07 12.23
C ASP A 147 -10.13 21.03 11.71
N HIS A 148 -9.70 19.78 11.74
CA HIS A 148 -10.49 18.65 11.27
C HIS A 148 -10.50 17.59 12.36
N ASP A 149 -11.69 17.09 12.70
CA ASP A 149 -11.92 16.07 13.74
C ASP A 149 -11.22 14.71 13.49
N CYS A 150 -10.49 14.57 12.38
CA CYS A 150 -9.79 13.35 11.99
C CYS A 150 -8.28 13.44 12.20
N LEU A 151 -7.72 14.62 12.43
CA LEU A 151 -6.29 14.86 12.42
C LEU A 151 -5.88 15.82 13.55
N GLU A 152 -4.83 15.44 14.26
CA GLU A 152 -4.18 16.21 15.30
C GLU A 152 -2.78 16.60 14.79
N GLU A 153 -2.50 17.89 14.62
CA GLU A 153 -1.14 18.33 14.26
C GLU A 153 -0.17 18.05 15.40
N ILE A 154 1.02 17.56 15.06
CA ILE A 154 2.11 17.30 16.00
C ILE A 154 3.38 18.02 15.53
N SER A 155 4.32 18.24 16.44
CA SER A 155 5.61 18.83 16.07
C SER A 155 6.46 17.85 15.25
N GLU A 156 7.31 18.39 14.38
CA GLU A 156 8.30 17.63 13.62
C GLU A 156 9.16 16.75 14.54
N ASN A 157 9.69 17.32 15.63
CA ASN A 157 10.52 16.59 16.60
C ASN A 157 9.79 15.34 17.15
N LYS A 158 8.49 15.46 17.44
CA LYS A 158 7.69 14.33 17.93
C LYS A 158 7.50 13.29 16.83
N TYR A 159 7.20 13.70 15.60
CA TYR A 159 7.06 12.79 14.47
C TYR A 159 8.36 12.04 14.15
N MET A 160 9.49 12.74 14.11
CA MET A 160 10.80 12.16 13.81
C MET A 160 11.25 11.16 14.87
N ALA A 161 10.97 11.43 16.16
CA ALA A 161 11.23 10.47 17.22
C ALA A 161 10.45 9.15 17.01
N ILE A 162 9.17 9.26 16.64
CA ILE A 162 8.30 8.11 16.36
C ILE A 162 8.79 7.33 15.13
N MET A 163 9.16 8.03 14.04
CA MET A 163 9.77 7.41 12.87
C MET A 163 11.04 6.63 13.21
N ALA A 164 11.92 7.20 14.04
CA ALA A 164 13.16 6.52 14.44
C ALA A 164 12.89 5.24 15.25
N GLU A 165 11.85 5.23 16.08
CA GLU A 165 11.41 4.02 16.79
C GLU A 165 10.81 2.98 15.84
N TYR A 166 9.99 3.43 14.89
CA TYR A 166 9.43 2.59 13.83
C TYR A 166 10.53 1.91 13.01
N ASP A 167 11.52 2.68 12.54
CA ASP A 167 12.62 2.16 11.73
C ASP A 167 13.48 1.15 12.49
N LYS A 168 13.72 1.37 13.79
CA LYS A 168 14.38 0.38 14.67
C LYS A 168 13.59 -0.92 14.75
N LYS A 169 12.27 -0.85 14.97
CA LYS A 169 11.41 -2.05 15.03
C LYS A 169 11.39 -2.80 13.70
N VAL A 170 11.23 -2.10 12.58
CA VAL A 170 11.19 -2.73 11.25
C VAL A 170 12.53 -3.36 10.87
N SER A 171 13.65 -2.73 11.22
CA SER A 171 14.98 -3.29 10.96
C SER A 171 15.20 -4.59 11.74
N ASN A 172 14.81 -4.64 13.01
CA ASN A 172 14.93 -5.86 13.82
C ASN A 172 14.07 -7.03 13.29
N VAL A 173 12.89 -6.74 12.72
CA VAL A 173 12.03 -7.79 12.12
C VAL A 173 12.68 -8.40 10.87
N LYS A 174 13.37 -7.60 10.04
CA LYS A 174 14.09 -8.12 8.87
C LYS A 174 15.27 -9.03 9.25
N ASP A 175 15.98 -8.68 10.33
CA ASP A 175 17.10 -9.50 10.84
C ASP A 175 16.65 -10.84 11.44
N ASP A 176 15.41 -10.92 11.95
CA ASP A 176 14.84 -12.15 12.49
C ASP A 176 14.23 -13.05 11.38
N GLU A 177 13.68 -12.48 10.31
CA GLU A 177 13.21 -13.26 9.14
C GLU A 177 14.37 -13.88 8.33
N GLU A 178 15.54 -13.24 8.26
CA GLU A 178 16.74 -13.82 7.63
C GLU A 178 17.35 -14.99 8.42
N LYS A 179 17.05 -15.13 9.72
CA LYS A 179 17.53 -16.27 10.54
C LYS A 179 16.67 -17.52 10.42
N VAL A 180 15.44 -17.41 9.90
CA VAL A 180 14.51 -18.55 9.75
C VAL A 180 14.66 -19.26 8.40
N VAL A 181 15.49 -18.73 7.49
CA VAL A 181 15.83 -19.39 6.21
C VAL A 181 17.33 -19.71 6.17
N ARG A 182 17.73 -20.77 6.86
CA ARG A 182 18.91 -21.57 6.53
C ARG A 182 18.60 -23.05 6.70
#